data_AF-A0A1H5THW1-F1
#
_entry.id   AF-A0A1H5THW1-F1
#
_cell.length_a   1.000
_cell.length_b   1.000
_cell.length_c   1.000
_cell.angle_alpha   90.00
_cell.angle_beta   90.00
_cell.angle_gamma   90.00
#
_symmetry.space_group_name_H-M   'P 1'
#
loop_
_entity.id
_entity.type
_entity.pdbx_description
1 polymer ?
#
loop_
_entity_poly.entity_id
_entity_poly.type
_entity_poly.pdbx_seq_one_letter_code
_entity_poly.pdbx_strand_id
1 'polypeptide(L)'
;MTETDTGHAHSLWVACVFTLILMTTVMTLWHKIRGALALLGILVNTLLLCLPLYFFALLRLVLRGEKAQVVLSRILVFIAETWIGINNAIIGLTSQVKWNITGMESLDRDQWYLVTCNHQSWADILVLQRISNRRIPFLKFFLKQELIKVPLLGLAWWALDFPFMKRFSKAEIEKNPSLKGKDLETTRKACEKFAYFPTSVMNFFEGTRFDAEKHAKQQSPYKHLLKPKAGGAAFTLNAMSGHLRNLLDVTIIYPPEAPRSLLAFLGGAMNDIDVIVQQRVIPAWASEGDYESDPEFRARFQQWIGELWAEKDALLTSKMDR
;
A
#
# COMPACT_ATOMS: atom_id res chain seq x y z
N MET A 1 -52.60 37.88 13.49
CA MET A 1 -51.92 36.59 13.75
C MET A 1 -51.49 36.03 12.41
N THR A 2 -50.53 36.68 11.74
CA THR A 2 -49.07 36.40 11.76
C THR A 2 -48.71 35.08 11.08
N GLU A 3 -48.78 35.12 9.76
CA GLU A 3 -48.33 34.11 8.79
C GLU A 3 -46.84 34.32 8.44
N THR A 4 -46.01 34.62 9.45
CA THR A 4 -44.61 35.06 9.26
C THR A 4 -43.55 34.14 9.86
N ASP A 5 -43.92 32.98 10.42
CA ASP A 5 -42.99 32.17 11.22
C ASP A 5 -42.52 30.86 10.55
N THR A 6 -43.11 30.46 9.43
CA THR A 6 -42.78 29.18 8.76
C THR A 6 -41.54 29.27 7.84
N GLY A 7 -41.28 30.45 7.25
CA GLY A 7 -40.14 30.67 6.36
C GLY A 7 -38.78 30.66 7.09
N HIS A 8 -38.72 31.17 8.32
CA HIS A 8 -37.49 31.17 9.11
C HIS A 8 -37.12 29.76 9.60
N ALA A 9 -38.08 28.96 10.08
CA ALA A 9 -37.84 27.59 10.50
C ALA A 9 -37.34 26.70 9.35
N HIS A 10 -37.89 26.87 8.14
CA HIS A 10 -37.45 26.11 6.96
C HIS A 10 -36.05 26.53 6.48
N SER A 11 -35.72 27.83 6.55
CA SER A 11 -34.39 28.33 6.19
C SER A 11 -33.29 27.90 7.19
N LEU A 12 -33.61 27.84 8.49
CA LEU A 12 -32.73 27.34 9.55
C LEU A 12 -32.51 25.83 9.45
N TRP A 13 -33.54 25.06 9.07
CA TRP A 13 -33.42 23.62 8.82
C TRP A 13 -32.55 23.32 7.59
N VAL A 14 -32.78 24.02 6.48
CA VAL A 14 -31.94 23.87 5.27
C VAL A 14 -30.50 24.30 5.56
N ALA A 15 -30.28 25.39 6.30
CA ALA A 15 -28.95 25.82 6.71
C ALA A 15 -28.29 24.83 7.70
N CYS A 16 -29.00 24.26 8.67
CA CYS A 16 -28.46 23.23 9.57
C CYS A 16 -28.11 21.96 8.81
N VAL A 17 -28.97 21.49 7.90
CA VAL A 17 -28.71 20.31 7.06
C VAL A 17 -27.54 20.58 6.11
N PHE A 18 -27.47 21.76 5.47
CA PHE A 18 -26.30 22.15 4.67
C PHE A 18 -25.03 22.24 5.50
N THR A 19 -25.09 22.78 6.72
CA THR A 19 -23.92 22.90 7.62
C THR A 19 -23.48 21.53 8.12
N LEU A 20 -24.41 20.63 8.45
CA LEU A 20 -24.14 19.23 8.79
C LEU A 20 -23.52 18.47 7.61
N ILE A 21 -24.01 18.67 6.38
CA ILE A 21 -23.47 18.08 5.14
C ILE A 21 -22.08 18.66 4.79
N LEU A 22 -21.84 19.95 5.03
CA LEU A 22 -20.53 20.60 4.89
C LEU A 22 -19.54 20.14 5.99
N MET A 23 -20.03 19.86 7.20
CA MET A 23 -19.21 19.33 8.29
C MET A 23 -18.78 17.88 8.06
N THR A 24 -19.53 17.11 7.26
CA THR A 24 -19.16 15.73 6.90
C THR A 24 -18.13 15.64 5.78
N THR A 25 -18.02 16.67 4.93
CA THR A 25 -17.10 16.69 3.79
C THR A 25 -15.78 17.40 4.10
N VAL A 26 -15.77 18.31 5.09
CA VAL A 26 -14.58 19.09 5.45
C VAL A 26 -14.02 18.65 6.80
N MET A 27 -12.71 18.38 6.84
CA MET A 27 -11.99 18.13 8.09
C MET A 27 -12.23 19.24 9.12
N THR A 28 -12.90 18.91 10.21
CA THR A 28 -13.04 19.82 11.37
C THR A 28 -11.68 20.16 11.99
N LEU A 29 -11.61 21.26 12.76
CA LEU A 29 -10.41 21.64 13.50
C LEU A 29 -9.92 20.50 14.41
N TRP A 30 -10.85 19.74 15.00
CA TRP A 30 -10.53 18.59 15.85
C TRP A 30 -9.81 17.48 15.09
N HIS A 31 -10.28 17.13 13.88
CA HIS A 31 -9.58 16.16 13.01
C HIS A 31 -8.15 16.62 12.71
N LYS A 32 -7.95 17.91 12.44
CA LYS A 32 -6.61 18.47 12.16
C LYS A 32 -5.69 18.36 13.38
N ILE A 33 -6.18 18.70 14.57
CA ILE A 33 -5.41 18.60 15.83
C ILE A 33 -5.04 17.14 16.11
N ARG A 34 -6.01 16.21 16.07
CA ARG A 34 -5.76 14.78 16.27
C ARG A 34 -4.78 14.22 15.25
N GLY A 35 -4.94 14.59 13.98
CA GLY A 35 -4.03 14.19 12.91
C GLY A 35 -2.60 14.72 13.12
N ALA A 36 -2.46 15.97 13.59
CA ALA A 36 -1.14 16.55 13.91
C ALA A 36 -0.48 15.85 15.10
N LEU A 37 -1.25 15.56 16.16
CA LEU A 37 -0.78 14.79 17.31
C LEU A 37 -0.36 13.37 16.90
N ALA A 38 -1.12 12.74 16.00
CA ALA A 38 -0.77 11.43 15.45
C ALA A 38 0.55 11.48 14.68
N LEU A 39 0.73 12.48 13.81
CA LEU A 39 1.97 12.68 13.06
C LEU A 39 3.17 12.92 13.99
N LEU A 40 2.98 13.72 15.04
CA LEU A 40 4.02 13.93 16.05
C LEU A 40 4.36 12.63 16.78
N GLY A 41 3.36 11.85 17.19
CA GLY A 41 3.57 10.54 17.81
C GLY A 41 4.31 9.57 16.89
N ILE A 42 3.93 9.50 15.62
CA ILE A 42 4.60 8.66 14.60
C ILE A 42 6.05 9.14 14.41
N LEU A 43 6.29 10.45 14.37
CA LEU A 43 7.64 11.01 14.25
C LEU A 43 8.50 10.60 15.46
N VAL A 44 8.00 10.77 16.68
CA VAL A 44 8.71 10.38 17.90
C VAL A 44 8.99 8.87 17.92
N ASN A 45 7.98 8.05 17.61
CA ASN A 45 8.15 6.60 17.49
C ASN A 45 9.22 6.22 16.46
N THR A 46 9.22 6.89 15.30
CA THR A 46 10.22 6.67 14.25
C THR A 46 11.61 7.02 14.72
N LEU A 47 11.79 8.18 15.35
CA LEU A 47 13.09 8.62 15.89
C LEU A 47 13.61 7.63 16.93
N LEU A 48 12.76 7.18 17.86
CA LEU A 48 13.14 6.25 18.91
C LEU A 48 13.53 4.86 18.37
N LEU A 49 12.74 4.28 17.46
CA LEU A 49 13.01 2.94 16.94
C LEU A 49 14.07 2.90 15.83
N CYS A 50 14.36 4.01 15.17
CA CYS A 50 15.50 4.08 14.27
C CYS A 50 16.84 3.93 15.01
N LEU A 51 16.96 4.34 16.27
CA LEU A 51 18.19 4.18 17.06
C LEU A 51 18.62 2.70 17.21
N PRO A 52 17.79 1.79 17.79
CA PRO A 52 18.16 0.38 17.84
C PRO A 52 18.24 -0.25 16.44
N LEU A 53 17.40 0.18 15.49
CA LEU A 53 17.45 -0.32 14.12
C LEU A 53 18.84 -0.07 13.49
N TYR A 54 19.40 1.12 13.63
CA TYR A 54 20.73 1.42 13.10
C TYR A 54 21.84 0.75 13.88
N PHE A 55 21.71 0.61 15.19
CA PHE A 55 22.67 -0.18 15.97
C PHE A 55 22.76 -1.62 15.44
N PHE A 56 21.63 -2.30 15.25
CA PHE A 56 21.62 -3.66 14.70
C PHE A 56 21.98 -3.73 13.22
N ALA A 57 21.68 -2.69 12.44
CA ALA A 57 22.11 -2.60 11.04
C ALA A 57 23.64 -2.50 10.94
N LEU A 58 24.28 -1.67 11.77
CA LEU A 58 25.73 -1.56 11.87
C LEU A 58 26.35 -2.88 12.32
N LEU A 59 25.76 -3.52 13.34
CA LEU A 59 26.21 -4.84 13.79
C LEU A 59 26.13 -5.89 12.67
N ARG A 60 25.08 -5.83 11.83
CA ARG A 60 24.93 -6.69 10.65
C ARG A 60 25.99 -6.44 9.59
N LEU A 61 26.51 -5.22 9.47
CA LEU A 61 27.61 -4.93 8.55
C LEU A 61 28.95 -5.48 9.04
N VAL A 62 29.18 -5.42 10.36
CA VAL A 62 30.42 -5.93 10.98
C VAL A 62 30.42 -7.46 11.06
N LEU A 63 29.29 -8.07 11.45
CA LEU A 63 29.17 -9.52 11.65
C LEU A 63 28.69 -10.23 10.37
N ARG A 64 29.61 -10.56 9.47
CA ARG A 64 29.31 -11.11 8.14
C ARG A 64 29.00 -12.62 8.10
N GLY A 65 28.98 -13.31 9.24
CA GLY A 65 28.65 -14.74 9.30
C GLY A 65 27.18 -15.00 8.99
N GLU A 66 26.88 -16.08 8.26
CA GLU A 66 25.52 -16.41 7.78
C GLU A 66 24.48 -16.45 8.90
N LYS A 67 24.77 -17.15 10.01
CA LYS A 67 23.88 -17.20 11.18
C LYS A 67 23.62 -15.81 11.77
N ALA A 68 24.64 -14.96 11.84
CA ALA A 68 24.51 -13.59 12.34
C ALA A 68 23.64 -12.75 11.39
N GLN A 69 23.80 -12.89 10.07
CA GLN A 69 22.97 -12.22 9.08
C GLN A 69 21.48 -12.57 9.22
N VAL A 70 21.17 -13.85 9.40
CA VAL A 70 19.78 -14.32 9.57
C VAL A 70 19.18 -13.78 10.86
N VAL A 71 19.88 -13.91 12.00
CA VAL A 71 19.40 -13.43 13.30
C VAL A 71 19.21 -11.91 13.30
N LEU A 72 20.19 -11.16 12.80
CA LEU A 72 20.11 -9.69 12.76
C LEU A 72 19.02 -9.21 11.81
N SER A 73 18.79 -9.90 10.67
CA SER A 73 17.68 -9.56 9.78
C SER A 73 16.31 -9.79 10.44
N ARG A 74 16.16 -10.86 11.23
CA ARG A 74 14.95 -11.09 12.04
C ARG A 74 14.75 -10.00 13.10
N ILE A 75 15.82 -9.55 13.75
CA ILE A 75 15.77 -8.44 14.73
C ILE A 75 15.34 -7.14 14.04
N LEU A 76 15.92 -6.81 12.88
CA LEU A 76 15.55 -5.62 12.12
C LEU A 76 14.07 -5.64 11.73
N VAL A 77 13.59 -6.78 11.23
CA VAL A 77 12.15 -6.98 10.92
C VAL A 77 11.29 -6.83 12.17
N PHE A 78 11.68 -7.41 13.30
CA PHE A 78 10.95 -7.27 14.55
C PHE A 78 10.83 -5.81 15.02
N ILE A 79 11.91 -5.01 14.87
CA ILE A 79 11.88 -3.58 15.18
C ILE A 79 10.90 -2.86 14.23
N ALA A 80 10.90 -3.19 12.94
CA ALA A 80 9.97 -2.60 11.97
C ALA A 80 8.49 -3.00 12.24
N GLU A 81 8.21 -4.26 12.57
CA GLU A 81 6.86 -4.71 12.98
C GLU A 81 6.40 -4.04 14.29
N THR A 82 7.35 -3.75 15.19
CA THR A 82 7.09 -3.00 16.43
C THR A 82 6.78 -1.54 16.13
N TRP A 83 7.51 -0.92 15.20
CA TRP A 83 7.21 0.41 14.69
C TRP A 83 5.80 0.50 14.10
N ILE A 84 5.40 -0.48 13.27
CA ILE A 84 4.03 -0.58 12.75
C ILE A 84 3.02 -0.75 13.90
N GLY A 85 3.32 -1.60 14.88
CA GLY A 85 2.45 -1.85 16.03
C GLY A 85 2.17 -0.58 16.85
N ILE A 86 3.21 0.21 17.14
CA ILE A 86 3.07 1.47 17.87
C ILE A 86 2.33 2.51 17.03
N ASN A 87 2.62 2.60 15.73
CA ASN A 87 1.85 3.48 14.84
C ASN A 87 0.37 3.10 14.79
N ASN A 88 0.03 1.81 14.75
CA ASN A 88 -1.35 1.34 14.80
C ASN A 88 -2.04 1.72 16.11
N ALA A 89 -1.33 1.72 17.24
CA ALA A 89 -1.85 2.16 18.52
C ALA A 89 -2.08 3.68 18.54
N ILE A 90 -1.12 4.48 18.07
CA ILE A 90 -1.27 5.93 17.91
C ILE A 90 -2.48 6.25 17.04
N ILE A 91 -2.58 5.62 15.87
CA ILE A 91 -3.72 5.76 14.95
C ILE A 91 -5.02 5.35 15.65
N GLY A 92 -5.03 4.22 16.37
CA GLY A 92 -6.23 3.79 17.11
C GLY A 92 -6.74 4.82 18.10
N LEU A 93 -5.85 5.53 18.80
CA LEU A 93 -6.18 6.61 19.72
C LEU A 93 -6.66 7.88 19.00
N THR A 94 -6.04 8.24 17.88
CA THR A 94 -6.33 9.51 17.19
C THR A 94 -7.41 9.44 16.13
N SER A 95 -7.58 8.32 15.43
CA SER A 95 -8.55 8.22 14.36
C SER A 95 -9.83 7.48 14.76
N GLN A 96 -9.77 6.59 15.76
CA GLN A 96 -10.91 5.79 16.24
C GLN A 96 -11.69 5.11 15.11
N VAL A 97 -10.98 4.69 14.05
CA VAL A 97 -11.59 4.02 12.90
C VAL A 97 -12.28 2.73 13.36
N LYS A 98 -13.52 2.55 12.90
CA LYS A 98 -14.24 1.29 12.90
C LYS A 98 -13.74 0.45 11.72
N TRP A 99 -13.25 -0.75 12.04
CA TRP A 99 -12.63 -1.65 11.07
C TRP A 99 -13.53 -2.84 10.84
N ASN A 100 -13.96 -3.05 9.59
CA ASN A 100 -14.66 -4.25 9.19
C ASN A 100 -13.73 -5.04 8.26
N ILE A 101 -13.01 -6.02 8.81
CA ILE A 101 -11.96 -6.77 8.10
C ILE A 101 -12.41 -8.21 7.90
N THR A 102 -12.32 -8.72 6.67
CA THR A 102 -12.71 -10.10 6.31
C THR A 102 -11.62 -10.77 5.46
N GLY A 103 -11.56 -12.11 5.48
CA GLY A 103 -10.66 -12.90 4.63
C GLY A 103 -9.22 -13.00 5.15
N MET A 104 -9.06 -12.98 6.48
CA MET A 104 -7.76 -13.00 7.15
C MET A 104 -7.40 -14.37 7.76
N GLU A 105 -8.28 -15.36 7.61
CA GLU A 105 -8.26 -16.62 8.36
C GLU A 105 -7.14 -17.56 7.90
N SER A 106 -6.78 -17.53 6.62
CA SER A 106 -5.79 -18.43 5.99
C SER A 106 -4.38 -17.85 5.87
N LEU A 107 -4.11 -16.71 6.49
CA LEU A 107 -2.82 -16.03 6.40
C LEU A 107 -1.78 -16.70 7.29
N ASP A 108 -0.56 -16.83 6.77
CA ASP A 108 0.55 -17.51 7.41
C ASP A 108 1.84 -16.68 7.28
N ARG A 109 2.65 -16.62 8.33
CA ARG A 109 3.90 -15.87 8.34
C ARG A 109 5.03 -16.60 7.60
N ASP A 110 4.87 -17.89 7.35
CA ASP A 110 5.88 -18.73 6.71
C ASP A 110 5.67 -18.90 5.18
N GLN A 111 4.76 -18.12 4.61
CA GLN A 111 4.42 -18.12 3.19
C GLN A 111 4.91 -16.85 2.46
N TRP A 112 5.04 -16.92 1.14
CA TRP A 112 5.42 -15.79 0.30
C TRP A 112 4.20 -15.24 -0.42
N TYR A 113 4.02 -13.92 -0.33
CA TYR A 113 2.85 -13.23 -0.87
C TYR A 113 3.23 -12.12 -1.85
N LEU A 114 2.59 -12.11 -3.02
CA LEU A 114 2.38 -10.86 -3.75
C LEU A 114 1.16 -10.20 -3.11
N VAL A 115 1.26 -8.93 -2.72
CA VAL A 115 0.14 -8.18 -2.16
C VAL A 115 -0.22 -7.07 -3.14
N THR A 116 -1.52 -6.92 -3.41
CA THR A 116 -2.04 -5.80 -4.19
C THR A 116 -3.32 -5.24 -3.58
N CYS A 117 -3.66 -4.01 -3.93
CA CYS A 117 -4.94 -3.43 -3.59
C CYS A 117 -5.35 -2.36 -4.60
N ASN A 118 -6.62 -1.95 -4.54
CA ASN A 118 -7.04 -0.69 -5.14
C ASN A 118 -6.30 0.47 -4.47
N HIS A 119 -5.89 1.47 -5.24
CA HIS A 119 -5.07 2.57 -4.73
C HIS A 119 -5.87 3.87 -4.74
N GLN A 120 -6.29 4.38 -3.59
CA GLN A 120 -7.22 5.52 -3.50
C GLN A 120 -6.72 6.62 -2.55
N SER A 121 -5.91 6.27 -1.56
CA SER A 121 -5.58 7.19 -0.47
C SER A 121 -4.11 7.10 -0.07
N TRP A 122 -3.59 8.17 0.53
CA TRP A 122 -2.32 8.10 1.25
C TRP A 122 -2.37 7.07 2.40
N ALA A 123 -3.57 6.81 2.93
CA ALA A 123 -3.79 5.87 4.02
C ALA A 123 -3.63 4.40 3.60
N ASP A 124 -3.64 4.07 2.31
CA ASP A 124 -3.65 2.67 1.84
C ASP A 124 -2.50 1.86 2.42
N ILE A 125 -1.29 2.44 2.46
CA ILE A 125 -0.11 1.78 3.03
C ILE A 125 -0.28 1.55 4.54
N LEU A 126 -0.89 2.48 5.27
CA LEU A 126 -1.14 2.34 6.70
C LEU A 126 -2.24 1.30 6.99
N VAL A 127 -3.28 1.24 6.14
CA VAL A 127 -4.31 0.19 6.19
C VAL A 127 -3.67 -1.17 5.96
N LEU A 128 -2.87 -1.32 4.89
CA LEU A 128 -2.17 -2.56 4.58
C LEU A 128 -1.22 -2.96 5.71
N GLN A 129 -0.41 -2.03 6.23
CA GLN A 129 0.46 -2.30 7.38
C GLN A 129 -0.35 -2.73 8.61
N ARG A 130 -1.50 -2.11 8.89
CA ARG A 130 -2.36 -2.49 10.01
C ARG A 130 -2.85 -3.93 9.91
N ILE A 131 -3.44 -4.30 8.78
CA ILE A 131 -4.05 -5.62 8.62
C ILE A 131 -2.97 -6.71 8.49
N SER A 132 -1.81 -6.40 7.91
CA SER A 132 -0.75 -7.38 7.65
C SER A 132 0.22 -7.60 8.81
N ASN A 133 0.37 -6.62 9.72
CA ASN A 133 1.42 -6.67 10.74
C ASN A 133 1.36 -7.96 11.56
N ARG A 134 2.47 -8.73 11.53
CA ARG A 134 2.61 -10.02 12.22
C ARG A 134 1.58 -11.09 11.84
N ARG A 135 0.84 -10.93 10.73
CA ARG A 135 -0.08 -11.93 10.17
C ARG A 135 0.44 -12.58 8.89
N ILE A 136 1.18 -11.80 8.11
CA ILE A 136 1.96 -12.26 6.95
C ILE A 136 3.42 -11.84 7.18
N PRO A 137 4.40 -12.36 6.42
CA PRO A 137 5.76 -11.86 6.53
C PRO A 137 5.82 -10.38 6.18
N PHE A 138 6.82 -9.70 6.74
CA PHE A 138 6.94 -8.25 6.68
C PHE A 138 6.76 -7.68 5.27
N LEU A 139 5.83 -6.72 5.16
CA LEU A 139 5.41 -6.15 3.89
C LEU A 139 6.47 -5.19 3.34
N LYS A 140 7.14 -5.60 2.26
CA LYS A 140 8.10 -4.80 1.52
C LYS A 140 7.47 -4.25 0.25
N PHE A 141 8.02 -3.16 -0.27
CA PHE A 141 7.60 -2.57 -1.54
C PHE A 141 8.80 -2.08 -2.32
N PHE A 142 8.66 -1.99 -3.64
CA PHE A 142 9.67 -1.40 -4.49
C PHE A 142 9.75 0.11 -4.27
N LEU A 143 10.89 0.58 -3.77
CA LEU A 143 11.17 1.98 -3.52
C LEU A 143 11.79 2.61 -4.76
N LYS A 144 11.48 3.88 -5.04
CA LYS A 144 12.26 4.65 -6.00
C LYS A 144 13.67 4.89 -5.45
N GLN A 145 14.69 4.84 -6.29
CA GLN A 145 16.09 5.03 -5.88
C GLN A 145 16.30 6.34 -5.11
N GLU A 146 15.60 7.41 -5.45
CA GLU A 146 15.71 8.71 -4.81
C GLU A 146 15.35 8.65 -3.32
N LEU A 147 14.52 7.69 -2.92
CA LEU A 147 14.06 7.55 -1.54
C LEU A 147 15.17 7.12 -0.57
N ILE A 148 16.31 6.62 -1.07
CA ILE A 148 17.47 6.36 -0.23
C ILE A 148 18.04 7.64 0.39
N LYS A 149 17.74 8.80 -0.22
CA LYS A 149 18.19 10.12 0.24
C LYS A 149 17.27 10.74 1.30
N VAL A 150 16.11 10.14 1.58
CA VAL A 150 15.22 10.64 2.63
C VAL A 150 15.95 10.47 3.97
N PRO A 151 16.18 11.56 4.73
CA PRO A 151 16.82 11.48 6.03
C PRO A 151 16.10 10.48 6.93
N LEU A 152 16.86 9.72 7.70
CA LEU A 152 16.36 8.63 8.54
C LEU A 152 15.82 7.45 7.70
N LEU A 153 14.65 7.60 7.08
CA LEU A 153 13.93 6.49 6.46
C LEU A 153 14.69 5.81 5.31
N GLY A 154 15.47 6.56 4.52
CA GLY A 154 16.28 6.01 3.44
C GLY A 154 17.23 4.90 3.89
N LEU A 155 17.93 5.14 5.00
CA LEU A 155 18.84 4.16 5.61
C LEU A 155 18.09 3.02 6.29
N ALA A 156 16.93 3.29 6.91
CA ALA A 156 16.11 2.26 7.54
C ALA A 156 15.59 1.25 6.50
N TRP A 157 15.07 1.74 5.36
CA TRP A 157 14.64 0.88 4.26
C TRP A 157 15.79 0.07 3.66
N TRP A 158 16.96 0.67 3.51
CA TRP A 158 18.15 -0.06 3.07
C TRP A 158 18.56 -1.16 4.05
N ALA A 159 18.56 -0.87 5.36
CA ALA A 159 18.86 -1.85 6.41
C ALA A 159 17.85 -3.01 6.43
N LEU A 160 16.59 -2.74 6.10
CA LEU A 160 15.52 -3.75 5.99
C LEU A 160 15.49 -4.50 4.65
N ASP A 161 16.51 -4.31 3.80
CA ASP A 161 16.62 -4.88 2.46
C ASP A 161 15.39 -4.57 1.59
N PHE A 162 14.88 -3.34 1.62
CA PHE A 162 13.90 -2.92 0.61
C PHE A 162 14.58 -2.80 -0.75
N PRO A 163 13.92 -3.25 -1.83
CA PRO A 163 14.47 -3.14 -3.17
C PRO A 163 14.31 -1.70 -3.69
N PHE A 164 15.43 -1.04 -4.00
CA PHE A 164 15.46 0.27 -4.62
C PHE A 164 15.57 0.15 -6.13
N MET A 165 14.61 0.78 -6.82
CA MET A 165 14.42 0.72 -8.27
C MET A 165 14.86 2.02 -8.91
N LYS A 166 15.70 1.90 -9.95
CA LYS A 166 15.88 2.96 -10.95
C LYS A 166 14.97 2.66 -12.13
N ARG A 167 14.14 3.62 -12.52
CA ARG A 167 13.39 3.54 -13.77
C ARG A 167 14.09 4.42 -14.79
N PHE A 168 14.56 3.81 -15.87
CA PHE A 168 15.11 4.57 -16.99
C PHE A 168 13.97 4.97 -17.93
N SER A 169 13.96 6.24 -18.32
CA SER A 169 13.06 6.74 -19.36
C SER A 169 13.47 6.19 -20.73
N LYS A 170 12.53 6.18 -21.69
CA LYS A 170 12.83 5.78 -23.08
C LYS A 170 14.01 6.57 -23.65
N ALA A 171 14.03 7.88 -23.43
CA ALA A 171 15.11 8.75 -23.89
C ALA A 171 16.48 8.40 -23.28
N GLU A 172 16.53 8.00 -22.00
CA GLU A 172 17.77 7.56 -21.37
C GLU A 172 18.27 6.23 -21.94
N ILE A 173 17.36 5.29 -22.21
CA ILE A 173 17.69 4.00 -22.83
C ILE A 173 18.13 4.19 -24.28
N GLU A 174 17.47 5.05 -25.04
CA GLU A 174 17.87 5.39 -26.41
C GLU A 174 19.27 6.01 -26.44
N LYS A 175 19.57 6.91 -25.48
CA LYS A 175 20.89 7.52 -25.34
C LYS A 175 21.96 6.52 -24.89
N ASN A 176 21.60 5.53 -24.10
CA ASN A 176 22.51 4.47 -23.66
C ASN A 176 21.79 3.10 -23.61
N PRO A 177 21.85 2.32 -24.71
CA PRO A 177 21.19 1.02 -24.79
C PRO A 177 21.61 0.02 -23.71
N SER A 178 22.80 0.17 -23.12
CA SER A 178 23.28 -0.67 -22.01
C SER A 178 22.49 -0.49 -20.70
N LEU A 179 21.61 0.52 -20.63
CA LEU A 179 20.70 0.71 -19.49
C LEU A 179 19.46 -0.19 -19.57
N LYS A 180 19.14 -0.74 -20.73
CA LYS A 180 18.01 -1.66 -20.90
C LYS A 180 18.22 -2.92 -20.05
N GLY A 181 17.25 -3.26 -19.20
CA GLY A 181 17.30 -4.44 -18.33
C GLY A 181 18.17 -4.33 -17.08
N LYS A 182 18.87 -3.21 -16.84
CA LYS A 182 19.67 -3.02 -15.61
C LYS A 182 18.81 -2.93 -14.35
N ASP A 183 17.60 -2.42 -14.50
CA ASP A 183 16.60 -2.41 -13.43
C ASP A 183 16.20 -3.85 -13.05
N LEU A 184 16.01 -4.73 -14.02
CA LEU A 184 15.69 -6.14 -13.82
C LEU A 184 16.82 -6.89 -13.13
N GLU A 185 18.07 -6.67 -13.53
CA GLU A 185 19.23 -7.30 -12.88
C GLU A 185 19.38 -6.84 -11.41
N THR A 186 19.26 -5.53 -11.16
CA THR A 186 19.37 -4.98 -9.80
C THR A 186 18.28 -5.52 -8.89
N THR A 187 17.08 -5.67 -9.45
CA THR A 187 15.92 -6.21 -8.72
C THR A 187 16.06 -7.68 -8.44
N ARG A 188 16.48 -8.47 -9.43
CA ARG A 188 16.73 -9.89 -9.26
C ARG A 188 17.73 -10.14 -8.12
N LYS A 189 18.82 -9.36 -8.08
CA LYS A 189 19.79 -9.40 -6.97
C LYS A 189 19.18 -9.03 -5.61
N ALA A 190 18.25 -8.08 -5.58
CA ALA A 190 17.53 -7.75 -4.34
C ALA A 190 16.56 -8.88 -3.92
N CYS A 191 15.90 -9.51 -4.88
CA CYS A 191 14.95 -10.61 -4.70
C CYS A 191 15.63 -11.94 -4.34
N GLU A 192 16.89 -12.17 -4.72
CA GLU A 192 17.67 -13.33 -4.25
C GLU A 192 17.68 -13.41 -2.72
N LYS A 193 17.75 -12.25 -2.03
CA LYS A 193 17.66 -12.21 -0.56
C LYS A 193 16.29 -12.65 -0.04
N PHE A 194 15.21 -12.42 -0.81
CA PHE A 194 13.86 -12.77 -0.42
C PHE A 194 13.54 -14.24 -0.63
N ALA A 195 14.38 -14.98 -1.37
CA ALA A 195 14.26 -16.43 -1.48
C ALA A 195 14.58 -17.15 -0.16
N TYR A 196 15.47 -16.59 0.67
CA TYR A 196 15.96 -17.24 1.89
C TYR A 196 15.01 -17.14 3.09
N PHE A 197 14.08 -16.17 3.08
CA PHE A 197 13.11 -16.01 4.16
C PHE A 197 11.76 -15.51 3.64
N PRO A 198 10.64 -15.97 4.23
CA PRO A 198 9.29 -15.53 3.89
C PRO A 198 9.20 -14.00 3.80
N THR A 199 8.73 -13.50 2.66
CA THR A 199 8.60 -12.07 2.38
C THR A 199 7.29 -11.80 1.66
N SER A 200 6.60 -10.72 2.05
CA SER A 200 5.45 -10.19 1.31
C SER A 200 5.89 -9.00 0.48
N VAL A 201 5.57 -9.00 -0.81
CA VAL A 201 5.93 -7.91 -1.74
C VAL A 201 4.66 -7.19 -2.18
N MET A 202 4.54 -5.92 -1.83
CA MET A 202 3.42 -5.06 -2.21
C MET A 202 3.64 -4.40 -3.56
N ASN A 203 2.62 -4.45 -4.41
CA ASN A 203 2.56 -3.72 -5.67
C ASN A 203 1.15 -3.17 -5.94
N PHE A 204 1.04 -1.85 -6.09
CA PHE A 204 -0.19 -1.20 -6.54
C PHE A 204 -0.29 -1.30 -8.06
N PHE A 205 -1.14 -2.19 -8.57
CA PHE A 205 -1.22 -2.42 -10.01
C PHE A 205 -1.67 -1.18 -10.79
N GLU A 206 -2.47 -0.29 -10.22
CA GLU A 206 -2.84 1.00 -10.86
C GLU A 206 -1.62 1.92 -11.05
N GLY A 207 -0.58 1.75 -10.23
CA GLY A 207 0.66 2.51 -10.23
C GLY A 207 0.51 3.98 -9.81
N THR A 208 -0.71 4.45 -9.55
CA THR A 208 -1.02 5.78 -9.03
C THR A 208 -2.35 5.71 -8.28
N ARG A 209 -2.57 6.65 -7.36
CA ARG A 209 -3.86 6.78 -6.68
C ARG A 209 -4.94 7.17 -7.67
N PHE A 210 -6.09 6.53 -7.50
CA PHE A 210 -7.35 6.84 -8.13
C PHE A 210 -7.65 8.32 -8.01
N ASP A 211 -8.09 8.86 -9.13
CA ASP A 211 -8.51 10.23 -9.29
C ASP A 211 -9.48 10.26 -10.47
N ALA A 212 -10.57 11.01 -10.35
CA ALA A 212 -11.64 11.02 -11.36
C ALA A 212 -11.13 11.52 -12.73
N GLU A 213 -10.22 12.50 -12.74
CA GLU A 213 -9.63 13.02 -13.98
C GLU A 213 -8.77 11.94 -14.65
N LYS A 214 -7.94 11.23 -13.89
CA LYS A 214 -7.13 10.11 -14.42
C LYS A 214 -8.01 8.97 -14.93
N HIS A 215 -9.08 8.68 -14.20
CA HIS A 215 -10.05 7.65 -14.56
C HIS A 215 -10.71 7.94 -15.91
N ALA A 216 -11.21 9.16 -16.08
CA ALA A 216 -11.80 9.63 -17.33
C ALA A 216 -10.77 9.64 -18.47
N LYS A 217 -9.57 10.20 -18.21
CA LYS A 217 -8.50 10.33 -19.22
C LYS A 217 -8.03 9.01 -19.80
N GLN A 218 -7.94 7.96 -18.98
CA GLN A 218 -7.54 6.64 -19.47
C GLN A 218 -8.72 5.83 -20.04
N GLN A 219 -9.97 6.32 -19.92
CA GLN A 219 -11.19 5.59 -20.25
C GLN A 219 -11.21 4.21 -19.59
N SER A 220 -11.14 4.19 -18.25
CA SER A 220 -11.13 2.94 -17.50
C SER A 220 -12.43 2.15 -17.78
N PRO A 221 -12.36 0.84 -18.07
CA PRO A 221 -13.56 0.02 -18.23
C PRO A 221 -14.19 -0.35 -16.87
N TYR A 222 -13.51 -0.07 -15.77
CA TYR A 222 -13.94 -0.36 -14.40
C TYR A 222 -14.60 0.89 -13.80
N LYS A 223 -15.70 0.74 -13.07
CA LYS A 223 -16.46 1.87 -12.48
C LYS A 223 -15.69 2.57 -11.37
N HIS A 224 -14.96 1.82 -10.54
CA HIS A 224 -14.35 2.29 -9.30
C HIS A 224 -12.81 2.23 -9.29
N LEU A 225 -12.18 1.77 -10.37
CA LEU A 225 -10.74 1.50 -10.43
C LEU A 225 -10.08 2.13 -11.65
N LEU A 226 -8.80 2.47 -11.54
CA LEU A 226 -7.98 2.77 -12.72
C LEU A 226 -7.59 1.49 -13.47
N LYS A 227 -7.12 1.62 -14.72
CA LYS A 227 -6.60 0.49 -15.49
C LYS A 227 -5.36 -0.09 -14.79
N PRO A 228 -5.29 -1.41 -14.55
CA PRO A 228 -4.12 -2.02 -13.95
C PRO A 228 -2.95 -2.04 -14.94
N LYS A 229 -1.74 -1.83 -14.42
CA LYS A 229 -0.47 -1.89 -15.14
C LYS A 229 0.23 -3.20 -14.82
N ALA A 230 -0.10 -4.23 -15.59
CA ALA A 230 0.37 -5.60 -15.41
C ALA A 230 1.90 -5.76 -15.38
N GLY A 231 2.65 -4.89 -16.07
CA GLY A 231 4.12 -5.02 -16.19
C GLY A 231 4.86 -5.05 -14.85
N GLY A 232 4.47 -4.22 -13.88
CA GLY A 232 5.11 -4.23 -12.56
C GLY A 232 4.85 -5.53 -11.78
N ALA A 233 3.68 -6.14 -11.97
CA ALA A 233 3.32 -7.40 -11.34
C ALA A 233 4.10 -8.56 -11.98
N ALA A 234 4.12 -8.64 -13.31
CA ALA A 234 4.88 -9.64 -14.05
C ALA A 234 6.38 -9.57 -13.71
N PHE A 235 6.92 -8.35 -13.65
CA PHE A 235 8.28 -8.09 -13.22
C PHE A 235 8.57 -8.65 -11.81
N THR A 236 7.68 -8.38 -10.85
CA THR A 236 7.83 -8.86 -9.47
C THR A 236 7.80 -10.39 -9.41
N LEU A 237 6.87 -11.03 -10.12
CA LEU A 237 6.72 -12.48 -10.14
C LEU A 237 7.93 -13.18 -10.79
N ASN A 238 8.47 -12.60 -11.87
CA ASN A 238 9.67 -13.09 -12.54
C ASN A 238 10.91 -12.94 -11.64
N ALA A 239 11.11 -11.76 -11.04
CA ALA A 239 12.24 -11.50 -10.14
C ALA A 239 12.25 -12.41 -8.91
N MET A 240 11.06 -12.83 -8.45
CA MET A 240 10.88 -13.75 -7.31
C MET A 240 10.92 -15.23 -7.70
N SER A 241 11.17 -15.57 -8.97
CA SER A 241 11.50 -16.92 -9.45
C SER A 241 10.61 -18.05 -8.88
N GLY A 242 9.29 -17.83 -8.83
CA GLY A 242 8.33 -18.84 -8.36
C GLY A 242 8.17 -18.98 -6.84
N HIS A 243 8.85 -18.14 -6.04
CA HIS A 243 8.65 -18.10 -4.58
C HIS A 243 7.28 -17.50 -4.21
N LEU A 244 6.82 -16.48 -4.93
CA LEU A 244 5.49 -15.89 -4.71
C LEU A 244 4.39 -16.81 -5.25
N ARG A 245 3.79 -17.63 -4.38
CA ARG A 245 2.70 -18.55 -4.75
C ARG A 245 1.31 -18.05 -4.39
N ASN A 246 1.22 -17.10 -3.47
CA ASN A 246 -0.04 -16.54 -2.99
C ASN A 246 -0.15 -15.07 -3.40
N LEU A 247 -1.28 -14.69 -3.99
CA LEU A 247 -1.68 -13.30 -4.21
C LEU A 247 -2.68 -12.92 -3.11
N LEU A 248 -2.36 -11.89 -2.32
CA LEU A 248 -3.32 -11.23 -1.45
C LEU A 248 -3.90 -10.04 -2.19
N ASP A 249 -5.11 -10.24 -2.69
CA ASP A 249 -5.88 -9.22 -3.37
C ASP A 249 -6.77 -8.49 -2.35
N VAL A 250 -6.32 -7.29 -1.93
CA VAL A 250 -6.97 -6.52 -0.87
C VAL A 250 -7.87 -5.45 -1.50
N THR A 251 -9.11 -5.37 -1.07
CA THR A 251 -10.07 -4.33 -1.44
C THR A 251 -10.31 -3.45 -0.24
N ILE A 252 -9.93 -2.17 -0.34
CA ILE A 252 -10.10 -1.16 0.70
C ILE A 252 -11.24 -0.25 0.29
N ILE A 253 -12.23 -0.10 1.16
CA ILE A 253 -13.38 0.78 0.95
C ILE A 253 -13.36 1.83 2.04
N TYR A 254 -13.21 3.08 1.63
CA TYR A 254 -13.28 4.23 2.52
C TYR A 254 -14.65 4.90 2.39
N PRO A 255 -15.10 5.68 3.39
CA PRO A 255 -16.37 6.40 3.31
C PRO A 255 -16.37 7.31 2.08
N PRO A 256 -17.43 7.33 1.25
CA PRO A 256 -17.43 8.03 -0.04
C PRO A 256 -17.01 9.50 0.05
N GLU A 257 -17.56 10.23 1.03
CA GLU A 257 -17.36 11.67 1.20
C GLU A 257 -16.09 12.05 1.99
N ALA A 258 -15.35 11.07 2.51
CA ALA A 258 -14.19 11.35 3.36
C ALA A 258 -12.96 11.81 2.55
N PRO A 259 -12.32 12.94 2.89
CA PRO A 259 -11.14 13.44 2.18
C PRO A 259 -10.01 12.42 2.13
N ARG A 260 -9.46 12.13 0.93
CA ARG A 260 -8.40 11.11 0.70
C ARG A 260 -6.97 11.55 1.09
N SER A 261 -6.83 12.26 2.22
CA SER A 261 -5.54 12.76 2.73
C SER A 261 -5.05 11.96 3.94
N LEU A 262 -3.73 11.98 4.17
CA LEU A 262 -3.14 11.34 5.34
C LEU A 262 -3.67 11.96 6.64
N LEU A 263 -3.77 13.28 6.71
CA LEU A 263 -4.23 13.99 7.90
C LEU A 263 -5.71 13.66 8.20
N ALA A 264 -6.53 13.51 7.16
CA ALA A 264 -7.93 13.10 7.31
C ALA A 264 -8.03 11.69 7.92
N PHE A 265 -7.22 10.74 7.44
CA PHE A 265 -7.15 9.40 8.03
C PHE A 265 -6.69 9.43 9.49
N LEU A 266 -5.54 10.04 9.76
CA LEU A 266 -4.95 10.09 11.10
C LEU A 266 -5.83 10.83 12.11
N GLY A 267 -6.56 11.84 11.64
CA GLY A 267 -7.46 12.66 12.43
C GLY A 267 -8.83 12.05 12.69
N GLY A 268 -9.20 10.98 11.98
CA GLY A 268 -10.47 10.26 12.15
C GLY A 268 -11.60 10.66 11.21
N ALA A 269 -11.32 11.40 10.12
CA ALA A 269 -12.34 11.73 9.12
C ALA A 269 -12.70 10.54 8.22
N MET A 270 -11.85 9.51 8.15
CA MET A 270 -12.14 8.22 7.49
C MET A 270 -12.53 7.17 8.53
N ASN A 271 -13.66 7.35 9.20
CA ASN A 271 -14.00 6.65 10.44
C ASN A 271 -14.61 5.23 10.28
N ASP A 272 -15.04 4.81 9.09
CA ASP A 272 -15.51 3.44 8.83
C ASP A 272 -14.77 2.90 7.61
N ILE A 273 -13.97 1.84 7.77
CA ILE A 273 -13.17 1.27 6.68
C ILE A 273 -13.46 -0.22 6.58
N ASP A 274 -13.99 -0.63 5.42
CA ASP A 274 -14.08 -2.04 5.07
C ASP A 274 -12.81 -2.49 4.36
N VAL A 275 -12.31 -3.66 4.78
CA VAL A 275 -11.19 -4.32 4.15
C VAL A 275 -11.57 -5.76 3.86
N ILE A 276 -11.55 -6.12 2.59
CA ILE A 276 -11.84 -7.48 2.14
C ILE A 276 -10.57 -8.04 1.53
N VAL A 277 -10.05 -9.12 2.10
CA VAL A 277 -8.85 -9.79 1.62
C VAL A 277 -9.25 -11.07 0.90
N GLN A 278 -8.83 -11.21 -0.36
CA GLN A 278 -9.00 -12.43 -1.13
C GLN A 278 -7.61 -13.04 -1.38
N GLN A 279 -7.33 -14.17 -0.74
CA GLN A 279 -6.14 -14.95 -1.03
C GLN A 279 -6.39 -15.81 -2.27
N ARG A 280 -5.51 -15.71 -3.26
CA ARG A 280 -5.58 -16.43 -4.54
C ARG A 280 -4.27 -17.14 -4.81
N VAL A 281 -4.33 -18.30 -5.46
CA VAL A 281 -3.13 -18.98 -5.94
C VAL A 281 -2.64 -18.28 -7.20
N ILE A 282 -1.36 -17.91 -7.23
CA ILE A 282 -0.73 -17.35 -8.43
C ILE A 282 -0.56 -18.50 -9.43
N PRO A 283 -1.05 -18.37 -10.68
CA PRO A 283 -0.87 -19.41 -11.67
C PRO A 283 0.62 -19.68 -11.92
N ALA A 284 1.04 -20.95 -11.96
CA ALA A 284 2.46 -21.31 -12.13
C ALA A 284 3.11 -20.64 -13.35
N TRP A 285 2.38 -20.58 -14.46
CA TRP A 285 2.84 -19.94 -15.69
C TRP A 285 3.20 -18.45 -15.50
N ALA A 286 2.62 -17.74 -14.54
CA ALA A 286 2.81 -16.30 -14.36
C ALA A 286 4.25 -15.92 -13.95
N SER A 287 5.04 -16.87 -13.43
CA SER A 287 6.45 -16.67 -13.08
C SER A 287 7.43 -17.19 -14.15
N GLU A 288 6.95 -17.87 -15.19
CA GLU A 288 7.80 -18.64 -16.12
C GLU A 288 8.02 -17.96 -17.49
N GLY A 289 7.24 -16.92 -17.82
CA GLY A 289 7.33 -16.24 -19.12
C GLY A 289 8.04 -14.88 -19.13
N ASP A 290 8.22 -14.34 -20.33
CA ASP A 290 8.86 -13.04 -20.61
C ASP A 290 7.80 -11.99 -20.99
N TYR A 291 7.44 -11.11 -20.05
CA TYR A 291 6.45 -10.05 -20.29
C TYR A 291 6.90 -8.99 -21.31
N GLU A 292 8.20 -8.81 -21.52
CA GLU A 292 8.73 -7.78 -22.41
C GLU A 292 8.80 -8.26 -23.85
N SER A 293 9.31 -9.48 -24.04
CA SER A 293 9.68 -10.01 -25.36
C SER A 293 8.65 -10.96 -25.95
N ASP A 294 7.76 -11.56 -25.14
CA ASP A 294 6.73 -12.50 -25.59
C ASP A 294 5.33 -11.84 -25.61
N PRO A 295 4.77 -11.55 -26.80
CA PRO A 295 3.45 -10.94 -26.93
C PRO A 295 2.30 -11.82 -26.42
N GLU A 296 2.40 -13.15 -26.58
CA GLU A 296 1.34 -14.09 -26.17
C GLU A 296 1.30 -14.19 -24.65
N PHE A 297 2.47 -14.35 -24.01
CA PHE A 297 2.58 -14.32 -22.56
C PHE A 297 2.07 -12.99 -21.99
N ARG A 298 2.48 -11.86 -22.58
CA ARG A 298 2.01 -10.53 -22.17
C ARG A 298 0.49 -10.40 -22.25
N ALA A 299 -0.13 -10.87 -23.34
CA ALA A 299 -1.58 -10.82 -23.50
C ALA A 299 -2.29 -11.69 -22.45
N ARG A 300 -1.82 -12.93 -22.24
CA ARG A 300 -2.34 -13.84 -21.21
C ARG A 300 -2.22 -13.24 -19.81
N PHE A 301 -1.09 -12.63 -19.49
CA PHE A 301 -0.87 -11.98 -18.20
C PHE A 301 -1.79 -10.77 -18.02
N GLN A 302 -1.97 -9.95 -19.04
CA GLN A 302 -2.90 -8.81 -19.01
C GLN A 302 -4.35 -9.26 -18.82
N GLN A 303 -4.75 -10.35 -19.48
CA GLN A 303 -6.07 -10.94 -19.30
C GLN A 303 -6.28 -11.40 -17.85
N TRP A 304 -5.35 -12.18 -17.29
CA TRP A 304 -5.45 -12.65 -15.90
C TRP A 304 -5.57 -11.49 -14.90
N ILE A 305 -4.75 -10.44 -15.05
CA ILE A 305 -4.84 -9.24 -14.22
C ILE A 305 -6.18 -8.51 -14.43
N GLY A 306 -6.68 -8.47 -15.67
CA GLY A 306 -7.98 -7.87 -16.00
C GLY A 306 -9.16 -8.59 -15.35
N GLU A 307 -9.15 -9.93 -15.31
CA GLU A 307 -10.15 -10.74 -14.63
C GLU A 307 -10.18 -10.45 -13.12
N LEU A 308 -9.00 -10.42 -12.48
CA LEU A 308 -8.87 -10.02 -11.06
C LEU A 308 -9.45 -8.62 -10.81
N TRP A 309 -9.19 -7.68 -11.73
CA TRP A 309 -9.65 -6.32 -11.62
C TRP A 309 -11.16 -6.18 -11.82
N ALA A 310 -11.74 -6.94 -12.75
CA ALA A 310 -13.18 -6.98 -12.97
C ALA A 310 -13.92 -7.52 -11.75
N GLU A 311 -13.41 -8.60 -11.14
CA GLU A 311 -13.96 -9.14 -9.89
C GLU A 311 -13.89 -8.11 -8.75
N LYS A 312 -12.76 -7.41 -8.61
CA LYS A 312 -12.59 -6.36 -7.59
C LYS A 312 -13.56 -5.20 -7.80
N ASP A 313 -13.77 -4.76 -9.05
CA ASP A 313 -14.70 -3.66 -9.37
C ASP A 313 -16.15 -4.05 -9.08
N ALA A 314 -16.54 -5.29 -9.39
CA ALA A 314 -17.85 -5.84 -9.04
C ALA A 314 -18.04 -5.92 -7.52
N LEU A 315 -17.01 -6.35 -6.78
CA LEU A 315 -17.02 -6.36 -5.31
C LEU A 315 -17.22 -4.95 -4.75
N LEU A 316 -16.48 -3.96 -5.25
CA LEU A 316 -16.64 -2.55 -4.86
C LEU A 316 -18.06 -2.06 -5.09
N THR A 317 -18.60 -2.30 -6.29
CA THR A 317 -19.98 -1.95 -6.65
C THR A 317 -20.97 -2.56 -5.64
N SER A 318 -20.84 -3.86 -5.36
CA SER A 318 -21.76 -4.58 -4.44
C SER A 318 -21.74 -4.10 -2.99
N LYS A 319 -20.68 -3.40 -2.58
CA LYS A 319 -20.48 -2.91 -1.22
C LYS A 319 -20.81 -1.42 -1.09
N MET A 320 -20.55 -0.64 -2.13
CA MET A 320 -20.80 0.81 -2.15
C MET A 320 -22.26 1.16 -2.47
N ASP A 321 -22.99 0.28 -3.17
CA ASP A 321 -24.41 0.47 -3.50
C ASP A 321 -25.37 -0.06 -2.40
N ARG A 322 -24.87 -0.35 -1.19
CA ARG A 322 -25.66 -0.80 -0.01
C ARG A 322 -25.91 0.34 0.96
#